data_AF-A0A9P4HDY5-F1
#
_entry.id   AF-A0A9P4HDY5-F1
#
_cell.length_a   1.000
_cell.length_b   1.000
_cell.length_c   1.000
_cell.angle_alpha   90.00
_cell.angle_beta   90.00
_cell.angle_gamma   90.00
#
_symmetry.space_group_name_H-M   'P 1'
#
loop_
_entity.id
_entity.type
_entity.pdbx_description
1 polymer ?
#
loop_
_entity_poly.entity_id
_entity_poly.type
_entity_poly.pdbx_seq_one_letter_code
_entity_poly.pdbx_strand_id
1 'polypeptide(L)'
;ELRNRIYHLAQEATFDADEFELPPLLAKQTTTATKKITSSRNTGRKFFSLTQTCKHIRSEYRPIWLRNSTIRLDFNDLEAFIRTYYPNVDDYCNAPKLLAIAWDHDKMKEEDILLDIAPLFRLRAFCSTFVATFVCRRLLDGDLPNAVCEECGHSLRCGCETYCDHSDALEDIFAGLFWAYGCMKDLNQLLANPNDCWLQTLRDAAKHETMEIECTIDVDEQRLVVYIRFQKDEGPPLLSKETLYSGAIRYLEQMGFLTMKNRENFDFILGVETGKFTTRDGDNLVPTYNQIEVPGNVEAE
;
A
#
# COMPACT_ATOMS: atom_id res chain seq x y z
N GLU A 1 -14.95 35.59 8.49
CA GLU A 1 -15.89 35.11 7.43
C GLU A 1 -15.18 34.44 6.25
N LEU A 2 -14.21 35.07 5.59
CA LEU A 2 -13.50 34.48 4.43
C LEU A 2 -12.82 33.13 4.75
N ARG A 3 -12.18 33.02 5.92
CA ARG A 3 -11.51 31.80 6.42
C ARG A 3 -12.43 30.59 6.45
N ASN A 4 -13.67 30.77 6.90
CA ASN A 4 -14.69 29.71 6.98
C ASN A 4 -15.14 29.25 5.60
N ARG A 5 -15.23 30.18 4.64
CA ARG A 5 -15.51 29.84 3.24
C ARG A 5 -14.38 29.02 2.63
N ILE A 6 -13.13 29.32 2.96
CA ILE A 6 -11.98 28.52 2.49
C ILE A 6 -12.05 27.08 3.03
N TYR A 7 -12.52 26.85 4.26
CA TYR A 7 -12.69 25.48 4.77
C TYR A 7 -13.79 24.70 4.04
N HIS A 8 -14.92 25.33 3.72
CA HIS A 8 -15.95 24.71 2.88
C HIS A 8 -15.43 24.40 1.48
N LEU A 9 -14.61 25.29 0.95
CA LEU A 9 -13.95 25.06 -0.33
C LEU A 9 -12.93 23.91 -0.21
N ALA A 10 -12.22 23.74 0.89
CA ALA A 10 -11.25 22.65 1.03
C ALA A 10 -11.85 21.22 1.09
N GLN A 11 -13.18 21.06 1.02
CA GLN A 11 -13.83 19.76 0.92
C GLN A 11 -13.63 19.17 -0.49
N GLU A 12 -12.87 18.08 -0.55
CA GLU A 12 -12.75 17.26 -1.75
C GLU A 12 -13.88 16.24 -1.83
N ALA A 13 -14.07 15.64 -3.00
CA ALA A 13 -14.95 14.48 -3.11
C ALA A 13 -14.43 13.39 -2.16
N THR A 14 -15.32 12.84 -1.35
CA THR A 14 -15.02 11.68 -0.51
C THR A 14 -15.20 10.43 -1.32
N PHE A 15 -14.19 9.57 -1.26
CA PHE A 15 -14.24 8.23 -1.83
C PHE A 15 -14.13 7.28 -0.65
N ASP A 16 -14.99 6.28 -0.66
CA ASP A 16 -14.92 5.20 0.31
C ASP A 16 -13.85 4.20 -0.13
N ALA A 17 -13.42 3.33 0.77
CA ALA A 17 -12.44 2.29 0.46
C ALA A 17 -13.02 1.16 -0.42
N ASP A 18 -14.29 1.27 -0.81
CA ASP A 18 -14.99 0.31 -1.64
C ASP A 18 -14.48 0.39 -3.09
N GLU A 19 -14.14 -0.77 -3.66
CA GLU A 19 -13.32 -0.92 -4.87
C GLU A 19 -13.90 -0.28 -6.14
N PHE A 20 -15.18 0.10 -6.13
CA PHE A 20 -15.91 0.53 -7.33
C PHE A 20 -15.77 2.03 -7.64
N GLU A 21 -15.51 2.88 -6.65
CA GLU A 21 -15.35 4.32 -6.84
C GLU A 21 -14.08 4.82 -6.14
N LEU A 22 -12.98 4.85 -6.87
CA LEU A 22 -11.68 5.31 -6.36
C LEU A 22 -11.27 6.65 -6.97
N PRO A 23 -10.47 7.47 -6.25
CA PRO A 23 -10.00 8.73 -6.78
C PRO A 23 -9.13 8.51 -8.03
N PRO A 24 -9.10 9.46 -8.98
CA PRO A 24 -8.25 9.37 -10.16
C PRO A 24 -6.77 9.21 -9.78
N LEU A 25 -6.02 8.40 -10.56
CA LEU A 25 -4.59 8.19 -10.33
C LEU A 25 -3.83 9.52 -10.36
N LEU A 26 -3.02 9.76 -9.33
CA LEU A 26 -2.10 10.89 -9.29
C LEU A 26 -0.95 10.63 -10.26
N ALA A 27 -1.15 11.02 -11.52
CA ALA A 27 -0.10 10.92 -12.51
C ALA A 27 0.96 12.01 -12.27
N LYS A 28 2.22 11.60 -12.17
CA LYS A 28 3.36 12.52 -12.34
C LYS A 28 3.26 13.11 -13.74
N GLN A 29 3.18 14.43 -13.85
CA GLN A 29 3.19 15.08 -15.17
C GLN A 29 4.56 14.82 -15.81
N THR A 30 4.63 13.81 -16.68
CA THR A 30 5.74 13.66 -17.59
C THR A 30 5.57 14.68 -18.70
N THR A 31 6.58 15.51 -18.91
CA THR A 31 6.62 16.62 -19.88
C THR A 31 6.46 16.18 -21.35
N THR A 32 6.32 14.87 -21.60
CA THR A 32 6.33 14.25 -22.93
C THR A 32 4.96 13.81 -23.46
N ALA A 33 3.85 13.96 -22.71
CA ALA A 33 2.55 13.45 -23.15
C ALA A 33 1.68 14.51 -23.86
N THR A 34 1.78 14.59 -25.19
CA THR A 34 0.82 15.24 -26.12
C THR A 34 -0.51 14.47 -26.24
N LYS A 35 -1.05 13.93 -25.14
CA LYS A 35 -2.37 13.28 -25.15
C LYS A 35 -3.47 14.34 -25.17
N LYS A 36 -4.30 14.31 -26.24
CA LYS A 36 -5.53 15.11 -26.39
C LYS A 36 -6.30 15.12 -25.07
N ILE A 37 -6.41 16.30 -24.47
CA ILE A 37 -7.16 16.57 -23.26
C ILE A 37 -8.64 16.38 -23.60
N THR A 38 -9.17 15.18 -23.42
CA THR A 38 -10.62 14.98 -23.39
C THR A 38 -11.14 15.62 -22.10
N SER A 39 -12.08 16.52 -22.30
CA SER A 39 -12.57 17.50 -21.34
C SER A 39 -13.57 16.88 -20.37
N SER A 40 -13.09 16.34 -19.25
CA SER A 40 -13.82 16.33 -17.96
C SER A 40 -12.95 15.72 -16.86
N ARG A 41 -11.69 16.16 -16.71
CA ARG A 41 -10.94 15.84 -15.49
C ARG A 41 -11.56 16.63 -14.34
N ASN A 42 -12.62 16.07 -13.76
CA ASN A 42 -13.09 16.41 -12.43
C ASN A 42 -11.95 15.98 -11.50
N THR A 43 -10.91 16.80 -11.41
CA THR A 43 -9.82 16.55 -10.47
C THR A 43 -10.49 16.63 -9.11
N GLY A 44 -10.44 15.55 -8.32
CA GLY A 44 -10.94 15.59 -6.92
C GLY A 44 -10.33 16.74 -6.12
N ARG A 45 -9.23 17.32 -6.63
CA ARG A 45 -8.37 18.33 -6.04
C ARG A 45 -8.63 19.74 -6.54
N LYS A 46 -9.89 20.19 -6.46
CA LYS A 46 -10.31 21.54 -6.88
C LYS A 46 -9.55 22.66 -6.16
N PHE A 47 -8.97 22.39 -4.99
CA PHE A 47 -8.42 23.41 -4.09
C PHE A 47 -6.96 23.19 -3.70
N PHE A 48 -6.28 22.25 -4.36
CA PHE A 48 -4.85 22.01 -4.13
C PHE A 48 -4.00 23.28 -4.34
N SER A 49 -4.40 24.17 -5.25
CA SER A 49 -3.73 25.45 -5.49
C SER A 49 -3.65 26.34 -4.25
N LEU A 50 -4.64 26.30 -3.35
CA LEU A 50 -4.63 27.09 -2.11
C LEU A 50 -3.48 26.67 -1.18
N THR A 51 -3.13 25.38 -1.17
CA THR A 51 -1.95 24.87 -0.46
C THR A 51 -0.64 25.44 -1.01
N GLN A 52 -0.65 26.03 -2.21
CA GLN A 52 0.53 26.53 -2.90
C GLN A 52 0.70 28.06 -2.80
N THR A 53 -0.31 28.81 -2.34
CA THR A 53 -0.34 30.30 -2.42
C THR A 53 0.71 31.02 -1.56
N CYS A 54 0.61 31.01 -0.23
CA CYS A 54 1.58 31.66 0.67
C CYS A 54 1.88 30.80 1.90
N LYS A 55 3.04 31.02 2.55
CA LYS A 55 3.54 30.17 3.66
C LYS A 55 2.55 30.05 4.82
N HIS A 56 1.90 31.16 5.18
CA HIS A 56 0.95 31.21 6.30
C HIS A 56 -0.32 30.39 6.01
N ILE A 57 -0.93 30.58 4.85
CA ILE A 57 -2.08 29.79 4.39
C ILE A 57 -1.66 28.32 4.31
N ARG A 58 -0.49 28.00 3.76
CA ARG A 58 -0.02 26.62 3.67
C ARG A 58 0.11 25.96 5.04
N SER A 59 0.73 26.61 6.03
CA SER A 59 0.90 26.03 7.37
C SER A 59 -0.43 25.72 8.05
N GLU A 60 -1.48 26.47 7.74
CA GLU A 60 -2.79 26.28 8.32
C GLU A 60 -3.64 25.25 7.56
N TYR A 61 -3.69 25.37 6.23
CA TYR A 61 -4.62 24.61 5.40
C TYR A 61 -4.06 23.25 4.98
N ARG A 62 -2.73 23.10 4.84
CA ARG A 62 -2.13 21.83 4.38
C ARG A 62 -2.48 20.65 5.29
N PRO A 63 -2.37 20.74 6.63
CA PRO A 63 -2.72 19.60 7.50
C PRO A 63 -4.20 19.20 7.38
N ILE A 64 -5.09 20.19 7.27
CA ILE A 64 -6.54 19.98 7.12
C ILE A 64 -6.85 19.32 5.77
N TRP A 65 -6.22 19.81 4.70
CA TRP A 65 -6.38 19.26 3.36
C TRP A 65 -5.87 17.82 3.30
N LEU A 66 -4.65 17.57 3.77
CA LEU A 66 -4.06 16.22 3.78
C LEU A 66 -4.97 15.25 4.53
N ARG A 67 -5.37 15.58 5.76
CA ARG A 67 -6.24 14.71 6.58
C ARG A 67 -7.59 14.40 5.95
N ASN A 68 -8.12 15.27 5.09
CA ASN A 68 -9.41 15.04 4.44
C ASN A 68 -9.28 14.46 3.02
N SER A 69 -8.07 14.39 2.49
CA SER A 69 -7.83 13.94 1.13
C SER A 69 -8.00 12.42 0.98
N THR A 70 -8.35 12.02 -0.23
CA THR A 70 -8.41 10.64 -0.70
C THR A 70 -7.56 10.55 -1.97
N ILE A 71 -6.50 9.77 -1.93
CA ILE A 71 -5.42 9.82 -2.92
C ILE A 71 -5.24 8.44 -3.53
N ARG A 72 -5.17 8.36 -4.86
CA ARG A 72 -4.70 7.17 -5.59
C ARG A 72 -3.32 7.45 -6.17
N LEU A 73 -2.33 6.58 -5.95
CA LEU A 73 -0.99 6.68 -6.53
C LEU A 73 -0.47 5.31 -6.99
N ASP A 74 0.51 5.29 -7.89
CA ASP A 74 1.24 4.07 -8.27
C ASP A 74 2.22 3.71 -7.14
N PHE A 75 2.40 2.44 -6.82
CA PHE A 75 3.27 2.02 -5.71
C PHE A 75 4.69 2.59 -5.84
N ASN A 76 5.22 2.72 -7.06
CA ASN A 76 6.56 3.28 -7.29
C ASN A 76 6.69 4.76 -6.89
N ASP A 77 5.57 5.48 -6.78
CA ASP A 77 5.55 6.87 -6.32
C ASP A 77 5.33 6.99 -4.80
N LEU A 78 5.13 5.87 -4.07
CA LEU A 78 4.81 5.88 -2.64
C LEU A 78 5.93 6.54 -1.81
N GLU A 79 7.18 6.10 -1.96
CA GLU A 79 8.31 6.65 -1.20
C GLU A 79 8.46 8.16 -1.42
N ALA A 80 8.43 8.59 -2.69
CA ALA A 80 8.52 10.00 -3.05
C ALA A 80 7.33 10.80 -2.50
N PHE A 81 6.13 10.22 -2.50
CA PHE A 81 4.94 10.82 -1.92
C PHE A 81 5.10 11.00 -0.40
N ILE A 82 5.49 9.95 0.34
CA ILE A 82 5.70 10.01 1.79
C ILE A 82 6.75 11.07 2.13
N ARG A 83 7.93 11.04 1.49
CA ARG A 83 8.99 12.03 1.72
C ARG A 83 8.55 13.48 1.46
N THR A 84 7.67 13.68 0.48
CA THR A 84 7.20 15.03 0.10
C THR A 84 6.12 15.55 1.04
N TYR A 85 5.15 14.71 1.41
CA TYR A 85 3.98 15.13 2.17
C TYR A 85 4.11 14.93 3.68
N TYR A 86 4.96 13.98 4.10
CA TYR A 86 5.15 13.53 5.46
C TYR A 86 6.64 13.40 5.82
N PRO A 87 7.44 14.49 5.71
CA PRO A 87 8.88 14.43 5.93
C PRO A 87 9.28 14.16 7.39
N ASN A 88 8.38 14.40 8.36
CA ASN A 88 8.63 14.14 9.77
C ASN A 88 7.56 13.20 10.34
N VAL A 89 7.92 12.43 11.36
CA VAL A 89 6.98 11.54 12.07
C VAL A 89 5.78 12.30 12.64
N ASP A 90 5.99 13.53 13.14
CA ASP A 90 4.91 14.38 13.64
C ASP A 90 3.86 14.73 12.55
N ASP A 91 4.25 14.69 11.27
CA ASP A 91 3.33 14.93 10.16
C ASP A 91 2.37 13.75 9.92
N TYR A 92 2.68 12.54 10.42
CA TYR A 92 1.87 11.33 10.19
C TYR A 92 0.47 11.41 10.79
N CYS A 93 0.26 12.23 11.82
CA CYS A 93 -1.09 12.52 12.34
C CYS A 93 -2.02 13.21 11.34
N ASN A 94 -1.47 13.66 10.20
CA ASN A 94 -2.19 14.28 9.09
C ASN A 94 -2.25 13.36 7.85
N ALA A 95 -2.05 12.05 8.03
CA ALA A 95 -2.24 11.06 6.97
C ALA A 95 -3.62 11.23 6.28
N PRO A 96 -3.76 10.90 4.98
CA PRO A 96 -5.03 11.04 4.28
C PRO A 96 -6.12 10.14 4.88
N LYS A 97 -7.38 10.36 4.53
CA LYS A 97 -8.44 9.40 4.88
C LYS A 97 -8.21 8.08 4.16
N LEU A 98 -7.91 8.16 2.86
CA LEU A 98 -7.69 7.01 2.00
C LEU A 98 -6.43 7.22 1.17
N LEU A 99 -5.54 6.24 1.20
CA LEU A 99 -4.43 6.10 0.26
C LEU A 99 -4.59 4.79 -0.52
N ALA A 100 -5.13 4.91 -1.73
CA ALA A 100 -5.25 3.81 -2.68
C ALA A 100 -3.95 3.66 -3.49
N ILE A 101 -3.38 2.47 -3.46
CA ILE A 101 -2.11 2.11 -4.08
C ILE A 101 -2.43 1.24 -5.28
N ALA A 102 -2.30 1.82 -6.47
CA ALA A 102 -2.50 1.10 -7.72
C ALA A 102 -1.37 0.09 -7.91
N TRP A 103 -1.75 -1.19 -7.95
CA TRP A 103 -0.87 -2.33 -8.07
C TRP A 103 -1.05 -3.04 -9.41
N ASP A 104 0.04 -3.57 -9.96
CA ASP A 104 0.06 -4.29 -11.22
C ASP A 104 1.15 -5.36 -11.21
N HIS A 105 0.75 -6.63 -11.16
CA HIS A 105 1.67 -7.76 -11.12
C HIS A 105 2.61 -7.77 -12.34
N ASP A 106 2.13 -7.35 -13.53
CA ASP A 106 2.92 -7.40 -14.76
C ASP A 106 4.06 -6.38 -14.80
N LYS A 107 4.00 -5.34 -13.95
CA LYS A 107 5.06 -4.34 -13.82
C LYS A 107 6.16 -4.78 -12.87
N MET A 108 5.88 -5.72 -11.97
CA MET A 108 6.79 -6.22 -10.95
C MET A 108 7.44 -7.53 -11.40
N LYS A 109 8.14 -7.48 -12.55
CA LYS A 109 8.69 -8.68 -13.21
C LYS A 109 9.94 -9.27 -12.54
N GLU A 110 10.50 -8.59 -11.55
CA GLU A 110 11.60 -9.16 -10.79
C GLU A 110 10.98 -9.99 -9.66
N GLU A 111 11.24 -11.30 -9.69
CA GLU A 111 10.96 -12.18 -8.55
C GLU A 111 11.68 -11.62 -7.31
N ASP A 112 11.04 -11.73 -6.15
CA ASP A 112 11.58 -11.32 -4.84
C ASP A 112 11.81 -9.81 -4.62
N ILE A 113 11.06 -8.93 -5.30
CA ILE A 113 11.05 -7.50 -4.91
C ILE A 113 10.53 -7.37 -3.47
N LEU A 114 11.39 -6.88 -2.58
CA LEU A 114 11.02 -6.47 -1.23
C LEU A 114 10.30 -5.12 -1.30
N LEU A 115 9.03 -5.13 -0.97
CA LEU A 115 8.17 -3.96 -0.93
C LEU A 115 8.25 -3.34 0.46
N ASP A 116 8.86 -2.16 0.59
CA ASP A 116 8.81 -1.41 1.84
C ASP A 116 7.38 -0.88 2.09
N ILE A 117 6.72 -1.48 3.07
CA ILE A 117 5.36 -1.13 3.51
C ILE A 117 5.36 -0.49 4.89
N ALA A 118 6.53 -0.31 5.53
CA ALA A 118 6.64 0.34 6.83
C ALA A 118 6.02 1.74 6.86
N PRO A 119 6.17 2.60 5.82
CA PRO A 119 5.51 3.91 5.81
C PRO A 119 3.98 3.85 5.97
N LEU A 120 3.33 2.83 5.40
CA LEU A 120 1.87 2.68 5.48
C LEU A 120 1.42 2.31 6.89
N PHE A 121 2.11 1.37 7.52
CA PHE A 121 1.87 1.02 8.92
C PHE A 121 2.10 2.20 9.86
N ARG A 122 3.17 2.98 9.64
CA ARG A 122 3.46 4.17 10.44
C ARG A 122 2.36 5.22 10.29
N LEU A 123 1.90 5.53 9.07
CA LEU A 123 0.75 6.44 8.88
C LEU A 123 -0.50 5.95 9.62
N ARG A 124 -0.80 4.65 9.55
CA ARG A 124 -1.92 4.02 10.26
C ARG A 124 -1.79 4.15 11.78
N ALA A 125 -0.60 3.92 12.32
CA ALA A 125 -0.35 3.99 13.75
C ALA A 125 -0.59 5.41 14.31
N PHE A 126 -0.20 6.46 13.58
CA PHE A 126 -0.37 7.85 14.01
C PHE A 126 -1.72 8.47 13.62
N CYS A 127 -2.49 7.85 12.72
CA CYS A 127 -3.78 8.37 12.25
C CYS A 127 -4.83 7.24 12.20
N SER A 128 -5.71 7.19 13.21
CA SER A 128 -6.74 6.15 13.31
C SER A 128 -7.82 6.22 12.22
N THR A 129 -7.93 7.33 11.49
CA THR A 129 -8.84 7.49 10.35
C THR A 129 -8.19 7.14 9.02
N PHE A 130 -6.86 6.91 8.99
CA PHE A 130 -6.16 6.54 7.76
C PHE A 130 -6.45 5.09 7.38
N VAL A 131 -6.72 4.92 6.09
CA VAL A 131 -6.88 3.63 5.41
C VAL A 131 -5.89 3.59 4.25
N ALA A 132 -5.05 2.56 4.21
CA ALA A 132 -4.26 2.20 3.02
C ALA A 132 -4.94 1.01 2.35
N THR A 133 -5.03 1.04 1.01
CA THR A 133 -5.58 -0.08 0.25
C THR A 133 -4.81 -0.27 -1.05
N PHE A 134 -4.38 -1.49 -1.34
CA PHE A 134 -3.87 -1.92 -2.62
C PHE A 134 -5.03 -2.32 -3.52
N VAL A 135 -4.99 -1.84 -4.75
CA VAL A 135 -6.08 -1.99 -5.72
C VAL A 135 -5.54 -2.38 -7.08
N CYS A 136 -6.26 -3.22 -7.81
CA CYS A 136 -5.85 -3.66 -9.14
C CYS A 136 -5.89 -2.49 -10.13
N ARG A 137 -4.71 -2.01 -10.58
CA ARG A 137 -4.58 -0.94 -11.56
C ARG A 137 -5.33 -1.26 -12.84
N ARG A 138 -5.23 -2.51 -13.31
CA ARG A 138 -5.78 -2.95 -14.59
C ARG A 138 -7.31 -2.87 -14.62
N LEU A 139 -7.96 -3.27 -13.52
CA LEU A 139 -9.40 -3.16 -13.36
C LEU A 139 -9.86 -1.69 -13.37
N LEU A 140 -9.19 -0.83 -12.61
CA LEU A 140 -9.59 0.57 -12.44
C LEU A 140 -9.33 1.46 -13.64
N ASP A 141 -8.25 1.18 -14.39
CA ASP A 141 -7.88 1.96 -15.57
C ASP A 141 -8.49 1.38 -16.86
N GLY A 142 -9.25 0.27 -16.78
CA GLY A 142 -9.79 -0.43 -17.94
C GLY A 142 -8.70 -1.04 -18.84
N ASP A 143 -7.51 -1.31 -18.28
CA ASP A 143 -6.36 -1.91 -18.98
C ASP A 143 -6.50 -3.44 -19.01
N LEU A 144 -7.62 -3.88 -19.57
CA LEU A 144 -7.99 -5.29 -19.64
C LEU A 144 -7.14 -6.01 -20.71
N PRO A 145 -6.74 -7.27 -20.45
CA PRO A 145 -6.05 -8.08 -21.46
C PRO A 145 -6.94 -8.21 -22.69
N ASN A 146 -6.31 -8.23 -23.86
CA ASN A 146 -7.06 -8.46 -25.08
C ASN A 146 -7.32 -9.96 -25.22
N ALA A 147 -8.55 -10.40 -24.95
CA ALA A 147 -9.00 -11.77 -25.19
C ALA A 147 -9.80 -11.88 -26.49
N VAL A 148 -9.93 -13.10 -26.99
CA VAL A 148 -10.84 -13.44 -28.09
C VAL A 148 -12.16 -13.85 -27.45
N CYS A 149 -13.27 -13.24 -27.88
CA CYS A 149 -14.60 -13.62 -27.49
C CYS A 149 -14.97 -14.95 -28.15
N GLU A 150 -15.33 -15.97 -27.35
CA GLU A 150 -15.65 -17.30 -27.85
C GLU A 150 -16.89 -17.31 -28.76
N GLU A 151 -17.87 -16.43 -28.49
CA GLU A 151 -19.12 -16.39 -29.25
C GLU A 151 -18.95 -15.85 -30.66
N CYS A 152 -18.20 -14.75 -30.83
CA CYS A 152 -18.04 -14.08 -32.13
C CYS A 152 -16.67 -14.28 -32.77
N GLY A 153 -15.69 -14.85 -32.06
CA GLY A 153 -14.32 -15.04 -32.53
C GLY A 153 -13.51 -13.75 -32.70
N HIS A 154 -14.07 -12.59 -32.32
CA HIS A 154 -13.38 -11.30 -32.40
C HIS A 154 -12.61 -11.00 -31.11
N SER A 155 -11.59 -10.15 -31.24
CA SER A 155 -10.92 -9.56 -30.09
C SER A 155 -11.86 -8.60 -29.34
N LEU A 156 -11.73 -8.52 -28.01
CA LEU A 156 -12.47 -7.55 -27.17
C LEU A 156 -12.29 -6.09 -27.55
N ARG A 157 -11.29 -5.79 -28.38
CA ARG A 157 -11.02 -4.47 -28.93
C ARG A 157 -11.53 -4.35 -30.38
N CYS A 158 -12.51 -5.17 -30.81
CA CYS A 158 -13.00 -5.09 -32.18
C CYS A 158 -13.67 -3.74 -32.46
N GLY A 159 -13.30 -3.14 -33.59
CA GLY A 159 -13.98 -1.96 -34.16
C GLY A 159 -15.14 -2.36 -35.07
N CYS A 160 -15.72 -3.52 -34.82
CA CYS A 160 -16.85 -4.11 -35.52
C CYS A 160 -18.07 -3.15 -35.44
N GLU A 161 -18.65 -2.77 -36.58
CA GLU A 161 -19.84 -1.88 -36.62
C GLU A 161 -21.14 -2.60 -36.20
N THR A 162 -21.14 -3.93 -36.29
CA THR A 162 -22.19 -4.80 -35.78
C THR A 162 -22.07 -4.93 -34.26
N TYR A 163 -23.21 -4.87 -33.55
CA TYR A 163 -23.30 -5.05 -32.11
C TYR A 163 -22.74 -6.43 -31.71
N CYS A 164 -21.44 -6.49 -31.40
CA CYS A 164 -20.82 -7.66 -30.82
C CYS A 164 -21.02 -7.58 -29.31
N ASP A 165 -21.71 -8.57 -28.75
CA ASP A 165 -21.73 -8.75 -27.31
C ASP A 165 -20.42 -9.39 -26.87
N HIS A 166 -19.84 -8.83 -25.82
CA HIS A 166 -18.58 -9.24 -25.24
C HIS A 166 -18.71 -9.44 -23.72
N SER A 167 -19.95 -9.45 -23.20
CA SER A 167 -20.23 -9.63 -21.77
C SER A 167 -19.48 -10.81 -21.18
N ASP A 168 -19.59 -11.98 -21.80
CA ASP A 168 -19.08 -13.24 -21.23
C ASP A 168 -17.56 -13.23 -21.18
N ALA A 169 -16.92 -12.80 -22.27
CA ALA A 169 -15.47 -12.66 -22.32
C ALA A 169 -14.93 -11.58 -21.36
N LEU A 170 -15.72 -10.53 -21.08
CA LEU A 170 -15.37 -9.54 -20.07
C LEU A 170 -15.54 -10.11 -18.66
N GLU A 171 -16.62 -10.85 -18.38
CA GLU A 171 -16.86 -11.53 -17.10
C GLU A 171 -15.72 -12.50 -16.77
N ASP A 172 -15.27 -13.30 -17.73
CA ASP A 172 -14.14 -14.22 -17.57
C ASP A 172 -12.84 -13.48 -17.24
N ILE A 173 -12.57 -12.36 -17.92
CA ILE A 173 -11.42 -11.51 -17.60
C ILE A 173 -11.53 -10.93 -16.20
N PHE A 174 -12.70 -10.43 -15.82
CA PHE A 174 -12.92 -9.87 -14.49
C PHE A 174 -12.72 -10.92 -13.41
N ALA A 175 -13.26 -12.13 -13.59
CA ALA A 175 -13.05 -13.25 -12.69
C ALA A 175 -11.57 -13.65 -12.60
N GLY A 176 -10.87 -13.73 -13.74
CA GLY A 176 -9.44 -14.04 -13.78
C GLY A 176 -8.58 -13.00 -13.08
N LEU A 177 -8.84 -11.71 -13.30
CA LEU A 177 -8.15 -10.62 -12.60
C LEU A 177 -8.49 -10.59 -11.11
N PHE A 178 -9.74 -10.82 -10.73
CA PHE A 178 -10.13 -10.88 -9.32
C PHE A 178 -9.39 -12.00 -8.58
N TRP A 179 -9.26 -13.17 -9.21
CA TRP A 179 -8.49 -14.29 -8.66
C TRP A 179 -6.99 -13.98 -8.58
N ALA A 180 -6.40 -13.48 -9.67
CA ALA A 180 -4.96 -13.20 -9.73
C ALA A 180 -4.50 -12.11 -8.76
N TYR A 181 -5.40 -11.22 -8.34
CA TYR A 181 -5.12 -10.14 -7.39
C TYR A 181 -5.68 -10.44 -5.98
N GLY A 182 -6.06 -11.69 -5.69
CA GLY A 182 -6.66 -12.08 -4.41
C GLY A 182 -5.81 -11.70 -3.19
N CYS A 183 -4.49 -11.86 -3.28
CA CYS A 183 -3.51 -11.51 -2.24
C CYS A 183 -3.55 -10.02 -1.83
N MET A 184 -4.08 -9.11 -2.68
CA MET A 184 -4.25 -7.70 -2.30
C MET A 184 -5.24 -7.54 -1.15
N LYS A 185 -6.28 -8.38 -1.08
CA LYS A 185 -7.24 -8.37 0.03
C LYS A 185 -6.57 -8.74 1.34
N ASP A 186 -5.69 -9.72 1.32
CA ASP A 186 -4.92 -10.16 2.48
C ASP A 186 -3.93 -9.07 2.92
N LEU A 187 -3.21 -8.46 1.97
CA LEU A 187 -2.33 -7.32 2.25
C LEU A 187 -3.11 -6.13 2.85
N ASN A 188 -4.31 -5.84 2.34
CA ASN A 188 -5.18 -4.80 2.89
C ASN A 188 -5.63 -5.13 4.32
N GLN A 189 -5.95 -6.39 4.59
CA GLN A 189 -6.29 -6.84 5.94
C GLN A 189 -5.10 -6.71 6.90
N LEU A 190 -3.88 -7.03 6.44
CA LEU A 190 -2.65 -6.86 7.20
C LEU A 190 -2.42 -5.40 7.58
N LEU A 191 -2.52 -4.48 6.62
CA LEU A 191 -2.39 -3.03 6.86
C LEU A 191 -3.48 -2.46 7.76
N ALA A 192 -4.65 -3.09 7.77
CA ALA A 192 -5.78 -2.73 8.61
C ALA A 192 -5.72 -3.32 10.03
N ASN A 193 -4.65 -4.05 10.40
CA ASN A 193 -4.52 -4.68 11.72
C ASN A 193 -4.78 -3.65 12.86
N PRO A 194 -5.86 -3.81 13.65
CA PRO A 194 -6.26 -2.83 14.66
C PRO A 194 -5.60 -3.08 16.03
N ASN A 195 -4.70 -4.07 16.15
CA ASN A 195 -4.11 -4.44 17.43
C ASN A 195 -3.37 -3.26 18.08
N ASP A 196 -3.79 -2.87 19.29
CA ASP A 196 -3.23 -1.69 19.98
C ASP A 196 -1.74 -1.85 20.34
N CYS A 197 -1.30 -3.06 20.68
CA CYS A 197 0.12 -3.34 20.96
C CYS A 197 0.96 -3.14 19.69
N TRP A 198 0.46 -3.59 18.55
CA TRP A 198 1.09 -3.40 17.25
C TRP A 198 1.18 -1.92 16.88
N LEU A 199 0.07 -1.19 16.97
CA LEU A 199 0.04 0.24 16.67
C LEU A 199 0.96 1.04 17.61
N GLN A 200 1.05 0.66 18.89
CA GLN A 200 1.97 1.31 19.83
C GLN A 200 3.43 1.02 19.48
N THR A 201 3.77 -0.24 19.17
CA THR A 201 5.12 -0.64 18.74
C THR A 201 5.56 0.14 17.50
N LEU A 202 4.68 0.31 16.52
CA LEU A 202 4.92 1.13 15.33
C LEU A 202 5.20 2.59 15.64
N ARG A 203 4.48 3.20 16.59
CA ARG A 203 4.70 4.60 17.00
C ARG A 203 6.06 4.80 17.63
N ASP A 204 6.50 3.85 18.44
CA ASP A 204 7.77 3.95 19.14
C ASP A 204 8.93 3.69 18.18
N ALA A 205 8.81 2.68 17.30
CA ALA A 205 9.80 2.39 16.27
C ALA A 205 9.95 3.53 15.23
N ALA A 206 8.86 4.23 14.88
CA ALA A 206 8.91 5.32 13.91
C ALA A 206 9.80 6.49 14.35
N LYS A 207 9.92 6.77 15.66
CA LYS A 207 10.70 7.91 16.19
C LYS A 207 12.21 7.74 15.98
N HIS A 208 12.66 6.49 15.90
CA HIS A 208 14.07 6.12 15.85
C HIS A 208 14.41 5.25 14.63
N GLU A 209 13.43 4.99 13.75
CA GLU A 209 13.55 4.12 12.58
C GLU A 209 14.10 2.73 12.90
N THR A 210 13.74 2.17 14.06
CA THR A 210 14.34 0.94 14.59
C THR A 210 13.74 -0.36 14.05
N MET A 211 12.71 -0.25 13.21
CA MET A 211 11.98 -1.39 12.64
C MET A 211 11.70 -1.16 11.15
N GLU A 212 12.10 -2.15 10.36
CA GLU A 212 11.84 -2.30 8.94
C GLU A 212 10.68 -3.30 8.75
N ILE A 213 9.76 -2.98 7.85
CA ILE A 213 8.65 -3.86 7.50
C ILE A 213 8.52 -3.90 6.00
N GLU A 214 8.85 -5.06 5.45
CA GLU A 214 8.83 -5.30 4.01
C GLU A 214 7.89 -6.48 3.72
N CYS A 215 7.42 -6.61 2.48
CA CYS A 215 6.80 -7.86 2.05
C CYS A 215 7.25 -8.26 0.64
N THR A 216 7.24 -9.57 0.39
CA THR A 216 7.22 -10.12 -0.97
C THR A 216 5.85 -10.71 -1.23
N ILE A 217 5.49 -10.81 -2.51
CA ILE A 217 4.22 -11.32 -2.98
C ILE A 217 4.49 -12.44 -3.97
N ASP A 218 4.12 -13.66 -3.61
CA ASP A 218 4.04 -14.76 -4.56
C ASP A 218 2.68 -14.69 -5.26
N VAL A 219 2.70 -14.28 -6.52
CA VAL A 219 1.48 -14.08 -7.31
C VAL A 219 0.87 -15.42 -7.73
N ASP A 220 1.67 -16.47 -7.90
CA ASP A 220 1.18 -17.77 -8.34
C ASP A 220 0.52 -18.51 -7.18
N GLU A 221 1.14 -18.46 -6.00
CA GLU A 221 0.62 -19.09 -4.77
C GLU A 221 -0.36 -18.20 -4.00
N GLN A 222 -0.51 -16.91 -4.38
CA GLN A 222 -1.28 -15.91 -3.65
C GLN A 222 -0.82 -15.77 -2.18
N ARG A 223 0.48 -15.95 -1.93
CA ARG A 223 1.10 -15.88 -0.59
C ARG A 223 1.85 -14.59 -0.38
N LEU A 224 1.85 -14.10 0.85
CA LEU A 224 2.59 -12.93 1.29
C LEU A 224 3.65 -13.36 2.29
N VAL A 225 4.92 -13.01 2.05
CA VAL A 225 5.97 -13.17 3.06
C VAL A 225 6.28 -11.80 3.65
N VAL A 226 5.95 -11.62 4.93
CA VAL A 226 6.09 -10.35 5.65
C VAL A 226 7.36 -10.39 6.49
N TYR A 227 8.29 -9.49 6.19
CA TYR A 227 9.53 -9.33 6.93
C TYR A 227 9.34 -8.25 8.00
N ILE A 228 9.53 -8.60 9.26
CA ILE A 228 9.56 -7.67 10.39
C ILE A 228 10.96 -7.74 10.98
N ARG A 229 11.78 -6.73 10.68
CA ARG A 229 13.19 -6.71 11.08
C ARG A 229 13.48 -5.54 12.00
N PHE A 230 14.22 -5.82 13.07
CA PHE A 230 14.63 -4.84 14.06
C PHE A 230 16.11 -4.51 13.91
N GLN A 231 16.45 -3.24 14.11
CA GLN A 231 17.84 -2.81 14.24
C GLN A 231 18.51 -3.47 15.44
N LYS A 232 19.84 -3.48 15.42
CA LYS A 232 20.63 -4.10 16.47
C LYS A 232 20.29 -3.50 17.84
N ASP A 233 20.09 -4.37 18.83
CA ASP A 233 19.76 -4.03 20.22
C ASP A 233 18.38 -3.36 20.43
N GLU A 234 17.57 -3.20 19.37
CA GLU A 234 16.22 -2.60 19.38
C GLU A 234 15.10 -3.65 19.24
N GLY A 235 15.47 -4.92 19.11
CA GLY A 235 14.52 -6.02 19.04
C GLY A 235 13.78 -6.25 20.37
N PRO A 236 12.52 -6.72 20.33
CA PRO A 236 11.78 -7.05 21.54
C PRO A 236 12.51 -8.16 22.34
N PRO A 237 12.54 -8.11 23.69
CA PRO A 237 13.36 -9.01 24.53
C PRO A 237 13.11 -10.51 24.32
N LEU A 238 11.92 -10.85 23.84
CA LEU A 238 11.48 -12.20 23.50
C LEU A 238 12.20 -12.79 22.27
N LEU A 239 12.74 -11.96 21.37
CA LEU A 239 13.52 -12.39 20.20
C LEU A 239 15.01 -12.57 20.54
N SER A 240 15.28 -13.35 21.58
CA SER A 240 16.66 -13.76 21.90
C SER A 240 17.12 -14.90 20.98
N LYS A 241 18.44 -15.05 20.81
CA LYS A 241 19.00 -16.14 19.98
C LYS A 241 18.57 -17.54 20.43
N GLU A 242 18.41 -17.74 21.74
CA GLU A 242 18.05 -19.04 22.33
C GLU A 242 16.55 -19.34 22.23
N THR A 243 15.73 -18.29 22.12
CA THR A 243 14.26 -18.39 22.12
C THR A 243 13.66 -17.83 20.84
N LEU A 244 14.40 -17.78 19.73
CA LEU A 244 14.01 -16.99 18.57
C LEU A 244 12.67 -17.46 17.99
N TYR A 245 12.46 -18.77 17.84
CA TYR A 245 11.23 -19.33 17.28
C TYR A 245 10.01 -19.16 18.21
N SER A 246 10.11 -19.62 19.47
CA SER A 246 9.02 -19.47 20.44
C SER A 246 8.74 -18.01 20.80
N GLY A 247 9.78 -17.17 20.82
CA GLY A 247 9.68 -15.73 20.91
C GLY A 247 8.93 -15.13 19.73
N ALA A 248 9.26 -15.52 18.49
CA ALA A 248 8.60 -15.02 17.31
C ALA A 248 7.10 -15.36 17.27
N ILE A 249 6.72 -16.58 17.64
CA ILE A 249 5.30 -16.97 17.77
C ILE A 249 4.59 -16.06 18.78
N ARG A 250 5.15 -15.92 19.99
CA ARG A 250 4.57 -15.08 21.05
C ARG A 250 4.48 -13.61 20.65
N TYR A 251 5.46 -13.11 19.88
CA TYR A 251 5.42 -11.77 19.32
C TYR A 251 4.24 -11.60 18.36
N LEU A 252 4.15 -12.48 17.36
CA LEU A 252 3.12 -12.41 16.33
C LEU A 252 1.72 -12.56 16.92
N GLU A 253 1.58 -13.41 17.94
CA GLU A 253 0.35 -13.55 18.70
C GLU A 253 -0.01 -12.24 19.44
N GLN A 254 0.94 -11.66 20.18
CA GLN A 254 0.74 -10.40 20.91
C GLN A 254 0.35 -9.24 19.96
N MET A 255 0.94 -9.21 18.77
CA MET A 255 0.64 -8.23 17.72
C MET A 255 -0.62 -8.55 16.91
N GLY A 256 -1.29 -9.67 17.20
CA GLY A 256 -2.57 -10.06 16.60
C GLY A 256 -2.45 -10.61 15.17
N PHE A 257 -1.26 -10.95 14.70
CA PHE A 257 -1.07 -11.51 13.35
C PHE A 257 -1.57 -12.95 13.26
N LEU A 258 -1.36 -13.75 14.31
CA LEU A 258 -1.82 -15.16 14.32
C LEU A 258 -3.34 -15.30 14.48
N THR A 259 -4.07 -14.24 14.79
CA THR A 259 -5.54 -14.24 14.91
C THR A 259 -6.23 -13.60 13.70
N MET A 260 -5.46 -13.19 12.68
CA MET A 260 -6.00 -12.67 11.44
C MET A 260 -6.79 -13.74 10.67
N LYS A 261 -7.83 -13.30 9.93
CA LYS A 261 -8.47 -14.15 8.93
C LYS A 261 -7.50 -14.42 7.78
N ASN A 262 -7.63 -15.56 7.12
CA ASN A 262 -6.76 -15.99 6.03
C ASN A 262 -5.27 -16.00 6.41
N ARG A 263 -4.95 -16.24 7.68
CA ARG A 263 -3.56 -16.22 8.17
C ARG A 263 -2.67 -17.22 7.42
N GLU A 264 -3.25 -18.28 6.88
CA GLU A 264 -2.61 -19.27 6.03
C GLU A 264 -2.00 -18.71 4.74
N ASN A 265 -2.41 -17.51 4.32
CA ASN A 265 -1.86 -16.80 3.16
C ASN A 265 -0.63 -15.96 3.51
N PHE A 266 -0.20 -15.95 4.78
CA PHE A 266 0.95 -15.17 5.24
C PHE A 266 2.03 -16.08 5.81
N ASP A 267 3.27 -15.79 5.49
CA ASP A 267 4.43 -16.24 6.25
C ASP A 267 5.13 -15.02 6.85
N PHE A 268 5.67 -15.17 8.05
CA PHE A 268 6.32 -14.08 8.76
C PHE A 268 7.79 -14.39 8.97
N ILE A 269 8.66 -13.47 8.56
CA ILE A 269 10.09 -13.55 8.85
C ILE A 269 10.43 -12.48 9.86
N LEU A 270 10.79 -12.92 11.08
CA LEU A 270 11.19 -12.01 12.15
C LEU A 270 12.69 -12.05 12.30
N GLY A 271 13.33 -10.88 12.28
CA GLY A 271 14.78 -10.77 12.33
C GLY A 271 15.27 -9.68 13.27
N VAL A 272 16.40 -9.93 13.93
CA VAL A 272 17.16 -8.88 14.65
C VAL A 272 18.53 -8.75 14.01
N GLU A 273 18.91 -7.52 13.67
CA GLU A 273 20.20 -7.23 13.04
C GLU A 273 21.37 -7.67 13.93
N THR A 274 22.38 -8.30 13.34
CA THR A 274 23.55 -8.79 14.07
C THR A 274 24.69 -7.78 14.18
N GLY A 275 24.58 -6.64 13.48
CA GLY A 275 25.67 -5.68 13.28
C GLY A 275 26.76 -6.16 12.32
N LYS A 276 26.55 -7.28 11.62
CA LYS A 276 27.40 -7.75 10.52
C LYS A 276 26.73 -7.45 9.19
N PHE A 277 27.54 -7.28 8.16
CA PHE A 277 27.10 -6.99 6.81
C PHE A 277 27.61 -8.06 5.84
N THR A 278 26.83 -8.34 4.80
CA THR A 278 27.22 -9.17 3.65
C THR A 278 27.15 -8.35 2.38
N THR A 279 28.06 -8.60 1.45
CA THR A 279 28.02 -8.03 0.10
C THR A 279 26.99 -8.78 -0.74
N ARG A 280 26.02 -8.05 -1.31
CA ARG A 280 25.05 -8.59 -2.29
C ARG A 280 25.34 -7.93 -3.65
N ASP A 281 25.62 -8.74 -4.68
CA ASP A 281 25.84 -8.37 -6.09
C ASP A 281 26.09 -6.87 -6.36
N GLY A 282 27.34 -6.43 -6.18
CA GLY A 282 27.75 -5.02 -6.23
C GLY A 282 28.17 -4.52 -4.84
N ASP A 283 28.87 -3.39 -4.77
CA ASP A 283 29.53 -2.86 -3.56
C ASP A 283 28.58 -2.46 -2.40
N ASN A 284 27.32 -2.88 -2.44
CA ASN A 284 26.32 -2.56 -1.42
C ASN A 284 26.39 -3.57 -0.27
N LEU A 285 26.71 -3.06 0.92
CA LEU A 285 26.66 -3.82 2.17
C LEU A 285 25.20 -3.93 2.62
N VAL A 286 24.74 -5.16 2.79
CA VAL A 286 23.40 -5.46 3.32
C VAL A 286 23.55 -5.97 4.75
N PRO A 287 22.79 -5.44 5.73
CA PRO A 287 22.80 -5.96 7.09
C PRO A 287 22.40 -7.43 7.11
N THR A 288 23.00 -8.19 8.02
CA THR A 288 22.61 -9.58 8.28
C THR A 288 21.80 -9.67 9.56
N TYR A 289 20.77 -10.51 9.53
CA TYR A 289 19.82 -10.68 10.61
C TYR A 289 19.89 -12.11 11.17
N ASN A 290 19.75 -12.24 12.48
CA ASN A 290 19.33 -13.49 13.09
C ASN A 290 17.81 -13.55 12.88
N GLN A 291 17.36 -14.30 11.88
CA GLN A 291 15.96 -14.34 11.51
C GLN A 291 15.38 -15.75 11.50
N ILE A 292 14.07 -15.83 11.72
CA ILE A 292 13.31 -17.06 11.73
C ILE A 292 12.03 -16.87 10.92
N GLU A 293 11.67 -17.90 10.18
CA GLU A 293 10.40 -17.98 9.47
C GLU A 293 9.36 -18.64 10.38
N VAL A 294 8.18 -18.02 10.47
CA VAL A 294 7.01 -18.54 11.16
C VAL A 294 5.90 -18.67 10.11
N PRO A 295 5.55 -19.90 9.71
CA PRO A 295 4.47 -20.12 8.78
C PRO A 295 3.12 -19.67 9.35
N GLY A 296 2.24 -19.12 8.52
CA GLY A 296 0.93 -18.65 8.98
C GLY A 296 -0.02 -19.73 9.48
N ASN A 297 0.26 -21.00 9.18
CA ASN A 297 -0.52 -22.15 9.62
C ASN A 297 -0.16 -22.66 11.03
N VAL A 298 0.79 -22.03 11.72
CA VAL A 298 1.14 -22.39 13.09
C VAL A 298 -0.05 -22.15 14.03
N GLU A 299 -0.32 -23.12 14.91
CA GLU A 299 -1.36 -22.99 15.94
C GLU A 299 -0.90 -22.02 17.03
N ALA A 300 -1.80 -21.14 17.47
CA ALA A 300 -1.56 -20.32 18.65
C ALA A 300 -1.65 -21.23 19.89
N GLU A 301 -0.69 -21.12 20.81
CA GLU A 301 -0.62 -21.93 22.03
C GLU A 301 -1.63 -21.49 23.11
#